data_AF-A0A0G1VHW1-F1
#
_entry.id   AF-A0A0G1VHW1-F1
#
_cell.length_a   1.000
_cell.length_b   1.000
_cell.length_c   1.000
_cell.angle_alpha   90.00
_cell.angle_beta   90.00
_cell.angle_gamma   90.00
#
_symmetry.space_group_name_H-M   'P 1'
#
loop_
_entity.id
_entity.type
_entity.pdbx_description
1 polymer ?
#
loop_
_entity_poly.entity_id
_entity_poly.type
_entity_poly.pdbx_seq_one_letter_code
_entity_poly.pdbx_strand_id
1 'polypeptide(L)'
;KDGMIAVVGGIIEEQKPIITKKNDMMAFLRVADLSSAIEVVVFPKVYEESKKLLTLERCVAIKGRYSTRNGVPSLIAEKIKELK
;
A
#
# COMPACT_ATOMS: atom_id res chain seq x y z
N LYS A 1 -7.60 1.85 -15.19
CA LYS A 1 -8.69 2.85 -15.12
C LYS A 1 -9.01 3.10 -13.64
N ASP A 2 -9.40 4.31 -13.27
CA ASP A 2 -9.80 4.62 -11.90
C ASP A 2 -10.89 3.63 -11.43
N GLY A 3 -10.76 3.13 -10.21
CA GLY A 3 -11.67 2.14 -9.65
C GLY A 3 -11.42 0.68 -10.05
N MET A 4 -10.45 0.40 -10.93
CA MET A 4 -10.09 -0.97 -11.32
C MET A 4 -9.39 -1.73 -10.19
N ILE A 5 -9.67 -3.02 -10.05
CA ILE A 5 -8.90 -3.89 -9.16
C ILE A 5 -7.58 -4.25 -9.84
N ALA A 6 -6.48 -4.03 -9.13
CA ALA A 6 -5.13 -4.36 -9.57
C ALA A 6 -4.37 -5.10 -8.46
N VAL A 7 -3.36 -5.86 -8.87
CA VAL A 7 -2.38 -6.45 -7.96
C VAL A 7 -1.03 -5.89 -8.34
N VAL A 8 -0.33 -5.30 -7.38
CA VAL A 8 1.05 -4.82 -7.55
C VAL A 8 1.98 -5.67 -6.69
N GLY A 9 3.14 -6.02 -7.22
CA GLY A 9 4.18 -6.73 -6.50
C GLY A 9 5.44 -5.86 -6.46
N GLY A 10 6.13 -5.82 -5.33
CA GLY A 10 7.35 -5.04 -5.19
C GLY A 10 7.92 -5.04 -3.79
N ILE A 11 8.96 -4.25 -3.58
CA ILE A 11 9.63 -4.03 -2.30
C ILE A 11 9.07 -2.76 -1.67
N ILE A 12 8.82 -2.78 -0.36
CA ILE A 12 8.46 -1.57 0.40
C ILE A 12 9.72 -0.73 0.59
N GLU A 13 9.80 0.39 -0.12
CA GLU A 13 10.91 1.36 0.00
C GLU A 13 10.67 2.38 1.12
N GLU A 14 9.42 2.77 1.33
CA GLU A 14 9.04 3.72 2.37
C GLU A 14 7.75 3.29 3.07
N GLN A 15 7.71 3.53 4.38
CA GLN A 15 6.52 3.36 5.20
C GLN A 15 6.30 4.63 6.04
N LYS A 16 5.16 5.29 5.84
CA LYS A 16 4.74 6.45 6.61
C LYS A 16 3.45 6.14 7.38
N PRO A 17 3.55 5.63 8.62
CA PRO A 17 2.38 5.44 9.47
C PRO A 17 1.79 6.79 9.90
N ILE A 18 0.47 6.86 9.97
CA ILE A 18 -0.31 8.06 10.31
C ILE A 18 -1.42 7.66 11.28
N ILE A 19 -1.60 8.44 12.32
CA ILE A 19 -2.76 8.33 13.21
C ILE A 19 -3.90 9.15 12.59
N THR A 20 -5.03 8.51 12.35
CA THR A 20 -6.23 9.16 11.82
C THR A 20 -6.90 10.01 12.90
N LYS A 21 -7.86 10.85 12.49
CA LYS A 21 -8.67 11.65 13.43
C LYS A 21 -9.46 10.80 14.44
N LYS A 22 -9.70 9.51 14.13
CA LYS A 22 -10.39 8.55 15.00
C LYS A 22 -9.43 7.77 15.91
N ASN A 23 -8.15 8.16 15.94
CA ASN A 23 -7.08 7.49 16.67
C ASN A 23 -6.72 6.08 16.16
N ASP A 24 -7.16 5.71 14.96
CA ASP A 24 -6.75 4.47 14.30
C ASP A 24 -5.44 4.69 13.51
N MET A 25 -4.60 3.66 13.38
CA MET A 25 -3.39 3.71 12.55
C MET A 25 -3.70 3.42 11.08
N MET A 26 -3.14 4.20 10.17
CA MET A 26 -3.10 3.93 8.73
C MET A 26 -1.66 4.13 8.22
N ALA A 27 -1.37 3.84 6.96
CA ALA A 27 -0.08 4.17 6.38
C ALA A 27 -0.14 4.56 4.90
N PHE A 28 0.78 5.42 4.49
CA PHE A 28 1.20 5.51 3.10
C PHE A 28 2.46 4.66 2.92
N LEU A 29 2.48 3.84 1.87
CA LEU A 29 3.65 3.06 1.48
C LEU A 29 4.11 3.52 0.11
N ARG A 30 5.42 3.39 -0.13
CA ARG A 30 6.00 3.42 -1.46
C ARG A 30 6.45 2.01 -1.80
N VAL A 31 5.88 1.43 -2.85
CA VAL A 31 6.21 0.08 -3.30
C VAL A 31 6.83 0.16 -4.68
N ALA A 32 8.04 -0.38 -4.83
CA ALA A 32 8.79 -0.33 -6.08
C ALA A 32 9.10 -1.72 -6.62
N ASP A 33 9.06 -1.82 -7.95
CA ASP A 33 9.65 -2.93 -8.69
C ASP A 33 10.92 -2.45 -9.43
N LEU A 34 11.42 -3.25 -10.37
CA LEU A 34 12.62 -2.91 -11.14
C LEU A 34 12.42 -1.74 -12.12
N SER A 35 11.19 -1.31 -12.37
CA SER A 35 10.86 -0.31 -13.39
C SER A 35 10.34 0.99 -12.78
N SER A 36 9.53 0.92 -11.73
CA SER A 36 8.84 2.07 -11.17
C SER A 36 8.37 1.85 -9.74
N ALA A 37 7.92 2.94 -9.10
CA ALA A 37 7.30 2.90 -7.78
C ALA A 37 5.87 3.44 -7.84
N ILE A 38 5.01 2.92 -6.97
CA ILE A 38 3.63 3.36 -6.79
C ILE A 38 3.34 3.65 -5.31
N GLU A 39 2.56 4.70 -5.07
CA GLU A 39 2.05 5.00 -3.74
C GLU A 39 0.88 4.08 -3.39
N VAL A 40 0.91 3.51 -2.19
CA VAL A 40 -0.15 2.65 -1.68
C VAL A 40 -0.72 3.25 -0.40
N VAL A 41 -2.04 3.42 -0.36
CA VAL A 41 -2.77 3.87 0.82
C VAL A 41 -3.30 2.64 1.55
N VAL A 42 -2.89 2.46 2.81
CA VAL A 42 -3.33 1.37 3.67
C VAL A 42 -4.22 1.94 4.76
N PHE A 43 -5.53 1.79 4.62
CA PHE A 43 -6.50 2.22 5.62
C PHE A 43 -6.47 1.33 6.88
N PRO A 44 -7.03 1.80 8.00
CA PRO A 44 -6.78 1.17 9.29
C PRO A 44 -7.10 -0.31 9.41
N LYS A 45 -8.22 -0.75 8.82
CA LYS A 45 -8.58 -2.18 8.81
C LYS A 45 -7.46 -3.03 8.21
N VAL A 46 -6.97 -2.64 7.04
CA VAL A 46 -5.91 -3.38 6.34
C VAL A 46 -4.57 -3.21 7.04
N TYR A 47 -4.32 -2.04 7.63
CA TYR A 47 -3.10 -1.77 8.40
C TYR A 47 -2.97 -2.74 9.58
N GLU A 48 -4.01 -2.90 10.39
CA GLU A 48 -3.99 -3.82 11.54
C GLU A 48 -3.84 -5.29 11.09
N GLU A 49 -4.55 -5.70 10.03
CA GLU A 49 -4.45 -7.07 9.48
C GLU A 49 -3.05 -7.39 8.91
N SER A 50 -2.33 -6.38 8.41
CA SER A 50 -1.06 -6.56 7.69
C SER A 50 0.14 -5.93 8.39
N LYS A 51 -0.01 -5.39 9.60
CA LYS A 51 1.00 -4.59 10.31
C LYS A 51 2.40 -5.20 10.30
N LYS A 52 2.48 -6.51 10.52
CA LYS A 52 3.75 -7.25 10.53
C LYS A 52 4.46 -7.22 9.17
N LEU A 53 3.72 -7.13 8.07
CA LEU A 53 4.22 -7.10 6.69
C LEU A 53 4.63 -5.71 6.22
N LEU A 54 4.17 -4.65 6.90
CA LEU A 54 4.41 -3.25 6.55
C LEU A 54 5.77 -2.79 7.07
N THR A 55 6.84 -3.45 6.65
CA THR A 55 8.22 -3.12 7.04
C THR A 55 9.03 -2.83 5.79
N LEU A 56 10.06 -1.99 5.94
CA LEU A 56 11.00 -1.71 4.86
C LEU A 56 11.66 -2.99 4.33
N GLU A 57 12.08 -2.95 3.07
CA GLU A 57 12.80 -4.02 2.36
C GLU A 57 12.02 -5.33 2.21
N ARG A 58 10.71 -5.32 2.50
CA ARG A 58 9.87 -6.52 2.36
C ARG A 58 9.27 -6.63 0.97
N CYS A 59 9.44 -7.79 0.34
CA CYS A 59 8.74 -8.15 -0.89
C CYS A 59 7.28 -8.50 -0.60
N VAL A 60 6.36 -7.74 -1.17
CA VAL A 60 4.91 -7.90 -0.95
C VAL A 60 4.13 -7.87 -2.25
N ALA A 61 3.01 -8.60 -2.27
CA ALA A 61 1.95 -8.46 -3.24
C ALA A 61 0.75 -7.78 -2.60
N ILE A 62 0.30 -6.69 -3.21
CA ILE A 62 -0.79 -5.85 -2.72
C ILE A 62 -1.91 -5.90 -3.74
N LYS A 63 -3.05 -6.47 -3.34
CA LYS A 63 -4.30 -6.36 -4.06
C LYS A 63 -5.01 -5.10 -3.59
N GLY A 64 -5.48 -4.30 -4.54
CA GLY A 64 -6.16 -3.06 -4.23
C GLY A 64 -6.91 -2.45 -5.40
N ARG A 65 -7.49 -1.29 -5.13
CA ARG A 65 -8.19 -0.47 -6.13
C ARG A 65 -7.27 0.61 -6.63
N TYR A 66 -7.05 0.64 -7.94
CA TYR A 66 -6.32 1.71 -8.60
C TYR A 66 -7.08 3.02 -8.43
N SER A 67 -6.40 4.07 -7.98
CA SER A 67 -6.95 5.40 -7.80
C SER A 67 -6.00 6.46 -8.33
N THR A 68 -6.54 7.49 -8.99
CA THR A 68 -5.74 8.68 -9.32
C THR A 68 -6.03 9.78 -8.30
N ARG A 69 -5.07 10.10 -7.44
CA ARG A 69 -5.21 11.15 -6.43
C ARG A 69 -4.38 12.36 -6.83
N ASN A 70 -5.01 13.50 -7.07
CA ASN A 70 -4.34 14.74 -7.52
C ASN A 70 -3.49 14.55 -8.79
N GLY A 71 -3.92 13.69 -9.71
CA GLY A 71 -3.17 13.38 -10.93
C GLY A 71 -2.06 12.34 -10.77
N VAL A 72 -1.81 11.86 -9.54
CA VAL A 72 -0.78 10.85 -9.25
C VAL A 72 -1.43 9.47 -9.12
N PRO A 73 -0.90 8.44 -9.82
CA PRO A 73 -1.30 7.05 -9.64
C PRO A 73 -1.08 6.57 -8.21
N SER A 74 -2.11 5.94 -7.64
CA SER A 74 -2.05 5.34 -6.31
C SER A 74 -2.87 4.04 -6.28
N LEU A 75 -2.63 3.23 -5.25
CA LEU A 75 -3.39 2.02 -4.99
C LEU A 75 -3.97 2.07 -3.59
N ILE A 76 -5.27 1.87 -3.45
CA ILE A 76 -5.90 1.67 -2.15
C ILE A 76 -5.81 0.18 -1.81
N ALA A 77 -5.02 -0.18 -0.80
CA ALA A 77 -4.82 -1.57 -0.43
C ALA A 77 -6.10 -2.20 0.14
N GLU A 78 -6.45 -3.38 -0.37
CA GLU A 78 -7.53 -4.23 0.14
C GLU A 78 -6.95 -5.49 0.83
N LYS A 79 -5.82 -6.00 0.35
CA LYS A 79 -5.14 -7.17 0.93
C LYS A 79 -3.65 -7.15 0.63
N ILE A 80 -2.83 -7.50 1.62
CA ILE A 80 -1.37 -7.56 1.50
C ILE A 80 -0.90 -8.96 1.84
N LYS A 81 0.02 -9.49 1.05
CA LYS A 81 0.71 -10.76 1.29
C LYS A 81 2.20 -10.60 1.07
N GLU A 82 2.98 -11.31 1.85
CA GLU A 82 4.41 -11.48 1.60
C GLU A 82 4.64 -12.35 0.37
N LEU A 83 5.58 -11.95 -0.48
CA LEU A 83 6.13 -12.78 -1.55
C LEU A 83 7.36 -13.47 -0.96
N LYS A 84 7.24 -14.78 -0.70
CA LYS A 84 8.34 -15.65 -0.28
C LYS A 84 8.98 -16.30 -1.49
#